data_AF-A0ABD4ZCZ3-F1
#
_entry.id   AF-A0ABD4ZCZ3-F1
#
_cell.length_a   1.000
_cell.length_b   1.000
_cell.length_c   1.000
_cell.angle_alpha   90.00
_cell.angle_beta   90.00
_cell.angle_gamma   90.00
#
_symmetry.space_group_name_H-M   'P 1'
#
loop_
_entity.id
_entity.type
_entity.pdbx_description
1 polymer ?
#
loop_
_entity_poly.entity_id
_entity_poly.type
_entity_poly.pdbx_seq_one_letter_code
_entity_poly.pdbx_strand_id
1 'polypeptide(L)'
;IVNKAWQKPCVLLTSPNEDLSLEVLTSQAALQVYTGNYLAGTPTREGSTYQDFSGIALETQCLPDTPNHPEWQNYGGIQKAGERY
;
A
#
# COMPACT_ATOMS: atom_id res chain seq x y z
N ILE A 1 4.05 17.01 -4.63
CA ILE A 1 2.84 16.22 -5.00
C ILE A 1 3.04 15.73 -6.43
N VAL A 2 3.47 14.48 -6.59
CA VAL A 2 3.92 13.94 -7.89
C VAL A 2 2.76 13.55 -8.82
N ASN A 3 1.52 13.52 -8.30
CA ASN A 3 0.37 13.10 -9.07
C ASN A 3 -0.90 13.84 -8.64
N LYS A 4 -1.73 14.31 -9.58
CA LYS A 4 -3.08 14.86 -9.31
C LYS A 4 -4.06 13.69 -9.07
N ALA A 5 -3.70 12.78 -8.17
CA ALA A 5 -4.26 11.46 -8.00
C ALA A 5 -5.65 11.41 -7.32
N TRP A 6 -6.36 12.54 -7.29
CA TRP A 6 -7.75 12.60 -6.82
C TRP A 6 -8.75 12.39 -7.96
N GLN A 7 -8.28 12.27 -9.21
CA GLN A 7 -9.16 12.16 -10.38
C GLN A 7 -9.49 10.71 -10.76
N LYS A 8 -8.65 9.73 -10.35
CA LYS A 8 -8.87 8.30 -10.60
C LYS A 8 -8.25 7.47 -9.47
N PRO A 9 -8.92 6.39 -9.01
CA PRO A 9 -8.35 5.48 -8.04
C PRO A 9 -7.13 4.76 -8.63
N CYS A 10 -6.12 4.51 -7.79
CA CYS A 10 -4.96 3.69 -8.15
C CYS A 10 -5.24 2.19 -8.00
N VAL A 11 -6.19 1.82 -7.12
CA VAL A 11 -6.68 0.44 -6.93
C VAL A 11 -8.18 0.44 -6.69
N LEU A 12 -8.85 -0.54 -7.29
CA LEU A 12 -10.19 -1.00 -6.94
C LEU A 12 -10.06 -2.46 -6.49
N LEU A 13 -10.50 -2.76 -5.27
CA LEU A 13 -10.55 -4.12 -4.72
C LEU A 13 -12.00 -4.47 -4.44
N THR A 14 -12.52 -5.47 -5.14
CA THR A 14 -13.92 -5.90 -5.03
C THR A 14 -13.98 -7.33 -4.51
N SER A 15 -14.91 -7.61 -3.60
CA SER A 15 -15.16 -8.96 -3.12
C SER A 15 -15.64 -9.85 -4.28
N PRO A 16 -15.38 -11.17 -4.26
CA PRO A 16 -15.76 -12.05 -5.37
C PRO A 16 -17.26 -12.08 -5.70
N ASN A 17 -18.10 -11.80 -4.72
CA ASN A 17 -19.55 -11.69 -4.86
C ASN A 17 -20.03 -10.26 -5.20
N GLU A 18 -19.12 -9.32 -5.41
CA GLU A 18 -19.39 -7.91 -5.77
C GLU A 18 -20.15 -7.08 -4.71
N ASP A 19 -20.46 -7.66 -3.54
CA ASP A 19 -21.20 -6.99 -2.46
C ASP A 19 -20.41 -5.86 -1.78
N LEU A 20 -19.07 -5.89 -1.84
CA LEU A 20 -18.20 -4.90 -1.22
C LEU A 20 -17.06 -4.51 -2.16
N SER A 21 -16.82 -3.20 -2.29
CA SER A 21 -15.68 -2.65 -3.03
C SER A 21 -14.94 -1.60 -2.22
N LEU A 22 -13.62 -1.59 -2.34
CA LEU A 22 -12.70 -0.60 -1.78
C LEU A 22 -11.99 0.14 -2.93
N GLU A 23 -12.13 1.45 -2.96
CA GLU A 23 -11.37 2.34 -3.85
C GLU A 23 -10.25 3.03 -3.08
N VAL A 24 -9.03 3.01 -3.63
CA VAL A 24 -7.86 3.67 -3.04
C VAL A 24 -7.39 4.81 -3.95
N LEU A 25 -7.45 6.03 -3.43
CA LEU A 25 -6.79 7.20 -4.00
C LEU A 25 -5.59 7.56 -3.12
N THR A 26 -4.45 7.89 -3.73
CA THR A 26 -3.24 8.21 -2.97
C THR A 26 -2.41 9.28 -3.64
N SER A 27 -1.73 10.10 -2.84
CA SER A 27 -0.73 11.06 -3.33
C SER A 27 0.68 10.45 -3.48
N GLN A 28 0.85 9.21 -3.04
CA GLN A 28 2.10 8.46 -3.09
C GLN A 28 2.43 8.00 -4.52
N ALA A 29 3.70 7.78 -4.81
CA ALA A 29 4.17 7.44 -6.15
C ALA A 29 3.94 5.96 -6.52
N ALA A 30 3.81 5.09 -5.53
CA ALA A 30 3.65 3.65 -5.70
C ALA A 30 2.61 3.06 -4.73
N LEU A 31 2.19 1.84 -5.03
CA LEU A 31 1.37 1.01 -4.15
C LEU A 31 1.91 -0.42 -4.19
N GLN A 32 2.24 -0.96 -3.02
CA GLN A 32 2.60 -2.37 -2.86
C GLN A 32 1.33 -3.18 -2.63
N VAL A 33 1.21 -4.30 -3.35
CA VAL A 33 0.18 -5.31 -3.10
C VAL A 33 0.84 -6.50 -2.42
N TYR A 34 0.47 -6.75 -1.17
CA TYR A 34 0.87 -7.95 -0.45
C TYR A 34 -0.34 -8.84 -0.22
N THR A 35 -0.31 -10.04 -0.79
CA THR A 35 -1.43 -11.00 -0.78
C THR A 35 -1.47 -11.89 0.46
N GLY A 36 -0.80 -11.51 1.54
CA GLY A 36 -0.87 -12.25 2.80
C GLY A 36 -0.12 -13.59 2.80
N ASN A 37 0.97 -13.71 2.02
CA ASN A 37 1.67 -14.97 1.76
C ASN A 37 2.21 -15.71 3.01
N TYR A 38 2.45 -14.98 4.10
CA TYR A 38 3.09 -15.49 5.32
C TYR A 38 2.29 -15.09 6.57
N LEU A 39 0.99 -15.36 6.55
CA LEU A 39 0.08 -15.03 7.66
C LEU A 39 -0.21 -16.24 8.57
N ALA A 40 0.08 -17.46 8.11
CA ALA A 40 -0.19 -18.69 8.85
C ALA A 40 0.35 -18.63 10.29
N GLY A 41 -0.55 -18.85 11.25
CA GLY A 41 -0.21 -18.85 12.68
C GLY A 41 -0.24 -17.46 13.35
N THR A 42 -0.47 -16.38 12.60
CA THR A 42 -0.64 -15.03 13.18
C THR A 42 -1.95 -14.97 13.98
N PRO A 43 -1.95 -14.52 15.24
CA PRO A 43 -3.17 -14.40 16.03
C PRO A 43 -4.20 -13.47 15.39
N THR A 44 -5.47 -13.91 15.37
CA THR A 44 -6.61 -13.07 15.02
C THR A 44 -7.11 -12.32 16.24
N ARG A 45 -7.96 -11.32 16.03
CA ARG A 45 -8.62 -10.58 17.13
C ARG A 45 -9.59 -11.47 17.91
N GLU A 46 -10.17 -12.47 17.25
CA GLU A 46 -11.19 -13.37 17.79
C GLU A 46 -10.59 -14.59 18.54
N GLY A 47 -9.27 -14.62 18.75
CA GLY A 47 -8.61 -15.69 19.52
C GLY A 47 -8.30 -16.96 18.73
N SER A 48 -8.29 -16.87 17.39
CA SER A 48 -7.83 -17.93 16.48
C SER A 48 -6.52 -17.51 15.80
N THR A 49 -6.17 -18.15 14.67
CA THR A 49 -5.02 -17.76 13.84
C THR A 49 -5.41 -17.61 12.38
N TYR A 50 -4.80 -16.67 11.67
CA TYR A 50 -4.91 -16.54 10.22
C TYR A 50 -4.24 -17.73 9.50
N GLN A 51 -4.72 -18.05 8.30
CA GLN A 51 -4.03 -18.87 7.30
C GLN A 51 -3.28 -17.97 6.32
N ASP A 52 -2.34 -18.51 5.55
CA ASP A 52 -1.79 -17.78 4.41
C ASP A 52 -2.92 -17.33 3.47
N PHE A 53 -2.74 -16.15 2.89
CA PHE A 53 -3.70 -15.48 1.99
C PHE A 53 -5.03 -15.06 2.65
N SER A 54 -5.14 -15.09 3.98
CA SER A 54 -6.36 -14.65 4.69
C SER A 54 -6.63 -13.13 4.62
N GLY A 55 -5.71 -12.36 4.02
CA GLY A 55 -5.85 -10.92 3.89
C GLY A 55 -4.95 -10.35 2.79
N ILE A 56 -5.26 -9.13 2.38
CA ILE A 56 -4.48 -8.34 1.41
C ILE A 56 -4.14 -7.00 2.03
N ALA A 57 -2.89 -6.56 1.86
CA ALA A 57 -2.46 -5.20 2.18
C ALA A 57 -2.25 -4.41 0.88
N LEU A 58 -2.78 -3.19 0.86
CA LEU A 58 -2.62 -2.21 -0.21
C LEU A 58 -1.84 -1.02 0.37
N GLU A 59 -0.52 -1.07 0.28
CA GLU A 59 0.38 -0.16 1.00
C GLU A 59 0.81 0.97 0.06
N THR A 60 0.22 2.15 0.20
CA THR A 60 0.58 3.30 -0.62
C THR A 60 1.85 3.94 -0.11
N GLN A 61 2.86 4.10 -0.96
CA GLN A 61 4.22 4.43 -0.53
C GLN A 61 5.08 5.05 -1.64
N CYS A 62 6.30 5.43 -1.27
CA CYS A 62 7.37 5.68 -2.24
C CYS A 62 7.88 4.36 -2.84
N LEU A 63 8.72 4.42 -3.86
CA LEU A 63 9.29 3.20 -4.44
C LEU A 63 10.07 2.42 -3.36
N PRO A 64 9.97 1.08 -3.33
CA PRO A 64 10.78 0.29 -2.42
C PRO A 64 12.26 0.51 -2.75
N ASP A 65 13.09 0.57 -1.72
CA ASP A 65 14.54 0.79 -1.83
C ASP A 65 14.99 2.18 -2.33
N THR A 66 14.08 3.18 -2.37
CA THR A 66 14.44 4.58 -2.72
C THR A 66 15.70 5.13 -2.03
N PRO A 67 16.00 4.86 -0.74
CA PRO A 67 17.23 5.36 -0.12
C PRO A 67 18.52 4.93 -0.83
N ASN A 68 18.53 3.75 -1.47
CA ASN A 68 19.68 3.22 -2.21
C ASN A 68 19.66 3.54 -3.71
N HIS A 69 18.60 4.20 -4.18
CA HIS A 69 18.38 4.59 -5.57
C HIS A 69 18.18 6.11 -5.69
N PRO A 70 19.26 6.90 -5.78
CA PRO A 70 19.20 8.37 -5.86
C PRO A 70 18.32 8.89 -7.00
N GLU A 71 18.25 8.17 -8.11
CA GLU A 71 17.41 8.46 -9.27
C GLU A 71 15.90 8.39 -8.95
N TRP A 72 15.52 7.70 -7.87
CA TRP A 72 14.13 7.56 -7.42
C TRP A 72 13.70 8.57 -6.36
N GLN A 73 14.63 9.33 -5.77
CA GLN A 73 14.32 10.30 -4.70
C GLN A 73 13.35 11.40 -5.15
N ASN A 74 13.28 11.64 -6.47
CA ASN A 74 12.33 12.55 -7.10
C ASN A 74 10.86 12.14 -6.87
N TYR A 75 10.62 10.87 -6.54
CA TYR A 75 9.30 10.28 -6.30
C TYR A 75 8.93 10.20 -4.81
N GLY A 76 9.76 10.75 -3.91
CA GLY A 76 9.55 10.80 -2.46
C GLY A 76 10.57 9.97 -1.67
N GLY A 77 10.28 9.70 -0.40
CA GLY A 77 11.02 8.72 0.42
C GLY A 77 12.26 9.25 1.13
N ILE A 78 12.72 10.46 0.81
CA ILE A 78 13.83 11.15 1.49
C ILE A 78 13.42 12.60 1.76
N GLN A 79 13.61 13.07 3.00
CA GLN A 79 13.24 14.43 3.42
C GLN A 79 14.43 15.14 4.08
N LYS A 80 14.60 16.44 3.79
CA LYS A 80 15.56 17.28 4.52
C LYS A 80 14.90 18.00 5.69
N ALA A 81 15.72 18.41 6.66
CA ALA A 81 15.25 19.17 7.81
C ALA A 81 14.53 20.47 7.36
N GLY A 82 13.37 20.74 7.96
CA GLY A 82 12.56 21.92 7.68
C GLY A 82 11.63 21.80 6.48
N GLU A 83 11.70 20.71 5.70
CA GLU A 83 10.77 20.45 4.63
C GLU A 83 9.55 19.64 5.13
N ARG A 84 8.39 19.87 4.51
CA ARG A 84 7.16 19.12 4.79
C ARG A 84 7.17 17.80 4.01
N TYR A 85 6.87 16.71 4.70
CA TYR A 85 6.56 15.40 4.11
C TYR A 85 5.24 15.43 3.32
#